data_AF-F9W4J4-F1
#
_entry.id   AF-F9W4J4-F1
#
_cell.length_a   1.000
_cell.length_b   1.000
_cell.length_c   1.000
_cell.angle_alpha   90.00
_cell.angle_beta   90.00
_cell.angle_gamma   90.00
#
_symmetry.space_group_name_H-M   'P 1'
#
loop_
_entity.id
_entity.type
_entity.pdbx_description
1 polymer ?
#
loop_
_entity_poly.entity_id
_entity_poly.type
_entity_poly.pdbx_seq_one_letter_code
_entity_poly.pdbx_strand_id
1 'polypeptide(L)'
;MSNAVSAHHNIIRSLISHHGCYEVKTVGDSFMIACCSAHAAVQLAHDLQQRFLHHNWKTDAIDSFYREAEGTSAEEDAEYRPPTARLDPEVYRQLWNGLRVRVGIHTGLCDIRHDEVTKGYDYYGRAANMAARTESIANGGQVLLTHATYYSLSTAERKHLDVTSLGPVPLGGVSVPVEVYQLNAVPGRTFAALRLDRAVGTLNEDGSGSDVPSVDHLSLYSDGGESAEKVVAVLHSLLGTFTLAQRRRQLTTFCERWHVALPPTREVEWDDDYCLEAMRRLGAKVGHTLNLVAHEQAETTVGSASDAPTIVVSNPTADTPEPELQLNTDSSEEEGEACCP
;
A
#
# COMPACT_ATOMS: atom_id res chain seq x y z
N MET A 1 -17.37 0.98 -17.51
CA MET A 1 -16.23 1.09 -16.57
C MET A 1 -15.10 1.99 -17.11
N SER A 2 -14.66 1.88 -18.37
CA SER A 2 -13.55 2.69 -18.92
C SER A 2 -13.68 4.20 -18.68
N ASN A 3 -14.87 4.78 -18.88
CA ASN A 3 -15.10 6.21 -18.67
C ASN A 3 -14.93 6.67 -17.22
N ALA A 4 -15.24 5.81 -16.24
CA ALA A 4 -15.11 6.14 -14.82
C ALA A 4 -13.62 6.18 -14.41
N VAL A 5 -12.83 5.22 -14.88
CA VAL A 5 -11.36 5.20 -14.65
C VAL A 5 -10.69 6.38 -15.34
N SER A 6 -11.09 6.74 -16.56
CA SER A 6 -10.58 7.96 -17.21
C SER A 6 -10.92 9.23 -16.42
N ALA A 7 -12.13 9.34 -15.88
CA ALA A 7 -12.52 10.46 -15.01
C ALA A 7 -11.69 10.49 -13.72
N HIS A 8 -11.48 9.33 -13.08
CA HIS A 8 -10.59 9.16 -11.93
C HIS A 8 -9.19 9.72 -12.20
N HIS A 9 -8.55 9.30 -13.30
CA HIS A 9 -7.21 9.76 -13.66
C HIS A 9 -7.16 11.26 -13.90
N ASN A 10 -8.16 11.82 -14.60
CA ASN A 10 -8.21 13.25 -14.89
C ASN A 10 -8.37 14.10 -13.61
N ILE A 11 -9.21 13.66 -12.67
CA ILE A 11 -9.38 14.35 -11.38
C ILE A 11 -8.06 14.34 -10.60
N ILE A 12 -7.42 13.17 -10.47
CA ILE A 12 -6.18 13.04 -9.71
C ILE A 12 -5.07 13.88 -10.33
N ARG A 13 -4.86 13.82 -11.65
CA ARG A 13 -3.85 14.64 -12.34
C ARG A 13 -4.09 16.13 -12.23
N SER A 14 -5.35 16.55 -12.26
CA SER A 14 -5.72 17.94 -11.99
C SER A 14 -5.33 18.38 -10.58
N LEU A 15 -5.52 17.51 -9.58
CA LEU A 15 -5.15 17.79 -8.20
C LEU A 15 -3.63 17.77 -7.99
N ILE A 16 -2.91 16.81 -8.59
CA ILE A 16 -1.45 16.76 -8.60
C ILE A 16 -0.89 18.09 -9.10
N SER A 17 -1.38 18.57 -10.24
CA SER A 17 -0.97 19.86 -10.81
C SER A 17 -1.35 21.04 -9.92
N HIS A 18 -2.54 21.02 -9.32
CA HIS A 18 -3.04 22.10 -8.46
C HIS A 18 -2.21 22.28 -7.18
N HIS A 19 -1.80 21.19 -6.54
CA HIS A 19 -1.00 21.22 -5.31
C HIS A 19 0.50 21.23 -5.55
N GLY A 20 0.96 21.28 -6.81
CA GLY A 20 2.39 21.25 -7.15
C GLY A 20 3.09 19.95 -6.76
N CYS A 21 2.35 18.83 -6.74
CA CYS A 21 2.93 17.51 -6.56
C CYS A 21 3.36 16.92 -7.91
N TYR A 22 4.08 15.80 -7.85
CA TYR A 22 4.68 15.13 -8.99
C TYR A 22 4.08 13.73 -9.16
N GLU A 23 3.50 13.43 -10.32
CA GLU A 23 3.11 12.05 -10.68
C GLU A 23 4.39 11.26 -10.98
N VAL A 24 4.73 10.29 -10.12
CA VAL A 24 5.89 9.40 -10.32
C VAL A 24 5.54 8.37 -11.38
N LYS A 25 4.46 7.62 -11.14
CA LYS A 25 3.96 6.60 -12.03
C LYS A 25 2.50 6.28 -11.75
N THR A 26 1.84 5.76 -12.77
CA THR A 26 0.48 5.20 -12.68
C THR A 26 0.52 3.75 -13.14
N VAL A 27 0.02 2.83 -12.30
CA VAL A 27 -0.08 1.39 -12.60
C VAL A 27 -1.54 0.97 -12.44
N GLY A 28 -2.21 0.65 -13.54
CA GLY A 28 -3.66 0.44 -13.52
C GLY A 28 -4.40 1.71 -13.11
N ASP A 29 -5.14 1.65 -12.01
CA ASP A 29 -5.82 2.77 -11.35
C ASP A 29 -5.04 3.35 -10.15
N SER A 30 -3.83 2.85 -9.90
CA SER A 30 -2.99 3.23 -8.77
C SER A 30 -1.99 4.33 -9.14
N PHE A 31 -1.91 5.38 -8.31
CA PHE A 31 -1.08 6.58 -8.51
C PHE A 31 0.02 6.72 -7.45
N MET A 32 1.28 6.62 -7.85
CA MET A 32 2.39 7.06 -7.00
C MET A 32 2.65 8.55 -7.23
N ILE A 33 2.58 9.33 -6.15
CA ILE A 33 2.68 10.79 -6.20
C ILE A 33 3.79 11.23 -5.25
N ALA A 34 4.75 12.03 -5.70
CA ALA A 34 5.72 12.65 -4.81
C ALA A 34 5.32 14.10 -4.51
N CYS A 35 5.50 14.55 -3.27
CA CYS A 35 5.28 15.96 -2.91
C CYS A 35 6.47 16.49 -2.11
N CYS A 36 6.87 17.75 -2.34
CA CYS A 36 7.95 18.37 -1.56
C CYS A 36 7.51 18.85 -0.17
N SER A 37 6.21 18.81 0.13
CA SER A 37 5.62 19.26 1.38
C SER A 37 4.60 18.25 1.91
N ALA A 38 4.68 17.95 3.21
CA ALA A 38 3.70 17.11 3.89
C ALA A 38 2.30 17.74 3.86
N HIS A 39 2.22 19.07 3.97
CA HIS A 39 0.95 19.79 3.89
C HIS A 39 0.32 19.66 2.51
N ALA A 40 1.09 19.84 1.44
CA ALA A 40 0.58 19.69 0.07
C ALA A 40 0.03 18.27 -0.20
N ALA A 41 0.73 17.23 0.28
CA ALA A 41 0.27 15.85 0.18
C ALA A 41 -1.07 15.62 0.92
N VAL A 42 -1.19 16.15 2.13
CA VAL A 42 -2.40 16.04 2.95
C VAL A 42 -3.58 16.81 2.33
N GLN A 43 -3.34 18.01 1.80
CA GLN A 43 -4.37 18.79 1.09
C GLN A 43 -4.81 18.10 -0.19
N LEU A 44 -3.88 17.54 -0.97
CA LEU A 44 -4.20 16.77 -2.16
C LEU A 44 -5.11 15.58 -1.82
N ALA A 45 -4.79 14.83 -0.78
CA ALA A 45 -5.61 13.69 -0.35
C ALA A 45 -6.99 14.12 0.17
N HIS A 46 -7.06 15.23 0.91
CA HIS A 46 -8.32 15.82 1.34
C HIS A 46 -9.20 16.18 0.14
N ASP A 47 -8.65 16.96 -0.79
CA ASP A 47 -9.38 17.47 -1.95
C ASP A 47 -9.72 16.37 -2.94
N LEU A 48 -8.93 15.29 -2.99
CA LEU A 48 -9.26 14.07 -3.72
C LEU A 48 -10.57 13.47 -3.21
N GLN A 49 -10.70 13.24 -1.90
CA GLN A 49 -11.92 12.67 -1.34
C GLN A 49 -13.14 13.56 -1.58
N GLN A 50 -12.96 14.87 -1.43
CA GLN A 50 -14.01 15.87 -1.70
C GLN A 50 -14.40 15.91 -3.18
N ARG A 51 -13.44 15.93 -4.11
CA ARG A 51 -13.70 15.97 -5.55
C ARG A 51 -14.41 14.72 -6.05
N PHE A 52 -14.00 13.55 -5.56
CA PHE A 52 -14.65 12.28 -5.92
C PHE A 52 -16.10 12.23 -5.44
N LEU A 53 -16.35 12.69 -4.21
CA LEU A 53 -17.70 12.80 -3.64
C LEU A 53 -18.60 13.72 -4.47
N HIS A 54 -18.10 14.86 -4.92
CA HIS A 54 -18.90 15.83 -5.70
C HIS A 54 -18.89 15.59 -7.21
N HIS A 55 -18.19 14.56 -7.69
CA HIS A 55 -18.13 14.26 -9.11
C HIS A 55 -19.43 13.64 -9.61
N ASN A 56 -19.91 14.09 -10.77
CA ASN A 56 -21.06 13.47 -11.42
C ASN A 56 -20.61 12.24 -12.23
N TRP A 57 -20.67 11.07 -11.60
CA TRP A 57 -20.31 9.78 -12.21
C TRP A 57 -21.29 9.31 -13.29
N LYS A 58 -22.44 9.98 -13.46
CA LYS A 58 -23.51 9.66 -14.42
C LYS A 58 -24.10 8.25 -14.25
N THR A 59 -23.88 7.62 -13.11
CA THR A 59 -24.40 6.29 -12.76
C THR A 59 -24.39 6.14 -11.24
N ASP A 60 -25.36 5.41 -10.72
CA ASP A 60 -25.47 4.93 -9.34
C ASP A 60 -25.02 3.47 -9.18
N ALA A 61 -24.74 2.77 -10.29
CA ALA A 61 -24.36 1.36 -10.29
C ALA A 61 -23.09 1.08 -9.47
N ILE A 62 -22.17 2.04 -9.41
CA ILE A 62 -20.94 1.94 -8.62
C ILE A 62 -21.29 1.91 -7.12
N ASP A 63 -22.15 2.81 -6.67
CA ASP A 63 -22.60 2.87 -5.28
C ASP A 63 -23.43 1.66 -4.89
N SER A 64 -24.33 1.22 -5.76
CA SER A 64 -25.12 0.00 -5.57
C SER A 64 -24.21 -1.22 -5.40
N PHE A 65 -23.19 -1.37 -6.25
CA PHE A 65 -22.21 -2.46 -6.14
C PHE A 65 -21.49 -2.47 -4.80
N TYR A 66 -20.99 -1.32 -4.31
CA TYR A 66 -20.32 -1.27 -3.01
C TYR A 66 -21.26 -1.63 -1.86
N ARG A 67 -22.52 -1.15 -1.89
CA ARG A 67 -23.50 -1.44 -0.84
C ARG A 67 -23.93 -2.91 -0.85
N GLU A 68 -24.09 -3.51 -2.03
CA GLU A 68 -24.38 -4.93 -2.17
C GLU A 68 -23.22 -5.78 -1.64
N ALA A 69 -21.98 -5.46 -2.02
CA ALA A 69 -20.80 -6.17 -1.53
C ALA A 69 -20.67 -6.09 0.01
N GLU A 70 -20.87 -4.92 0.61
CA GLU A 70 -20.91 -4.75 2.07
C GLU A 70 -22.06 -5.55 2.71
N GLY A 71 -23.20 -5.65 2.02
CA GLY A 71 -24.35 -6.45 2.45
C GLY A 71 -24.00 -7.93 2.51
N THR A 72 -23.41 -8.48 1.44
CA THR A 72 -22.94 -9.86 1.38
C THR A 72 -21.91 -10.16 2.48
N SER A 73 -20.91 -9.29 2.67
CA SER A 73 -19.92 -9.47 3.73
C SER A 73 -20.54 -9.48 5.13
N ALA A 74 -21.59 -8.70 5.37
CA ALA A 74 -22.32 -8.69 6.65
C ALA A 74 -23.20 -9.92 6.88
N GLU A 75 -23.54 -10.68 5.83
CA GLU A 75 -24.22 -11.97 5.94
C GLU A 75 -23.23 -13.11 6.22
N GLU A 76 -22.02 -13.02 5.66
CA GLU A 76 -20.94 -14.01 5.83
C GLU A 76 -20.23 -13.88 7.18
N ASP A 77 -20.03 -12.65 7.66
CA ASP A 77 -19.36 -12.35 8.93
C ASP A 77 -20.27 -11.53 9.84
N ALA A 78 -20.71 -12.14 10.96
CA ALA A 78 -21.59 -11.52 11.94
C ALA A 78 -20.91 -10.38 12.73
N GLU A 79 -19.57 -10.35 12.80
CA GLU A 79 -18.82 -9.26 13.43
C GLU A 79 -18.67 -8.06 12.48
N TYR A 80 -18.71 -8.30 11.17
CA TYR A 80 -18.64 -7.26 10.16
C TYR A 80 -19.89 -6.36 10.19
N ARG A 81 -19.67 -5.07 10.47
CA ARG A 81 -20.71 -4.05 10.41
C ARG A 81 -20.54 -3.23 9.13
N PRO A 82 -21.50 -3.28 8.19
CA PRO A 82 -21.37 -2.59 6.92
C PRO A 82 -21.41 -1.07 7.15
N PRO A 83 -20.34 -0.33 6.81
CA PRO A 83 -20.24 1.09 7.13
C PRO A 83 -21.22 1.95 6.34
N THR A 84 -21.63 1.52 5.14
CA THR A 84 -22.43 2.34 4.22
C THR A 84 -23.73 1.68 3.77
N ALA A 85 -23.80 0.35 3.70
CA ALA A 85 -24.95 -0.36 3.13
C ALA A 85 -26.29 -0.05 3.82
N ARG A 86 -26.26 0.17 5.14
CA ARG A 86 -27.45 0.41 5.98
C ARG A 86 -27.76 1.89 6.22
N LEU A 87 -27.02 2.80 5.59
CA LEU A 87 -27.29 4.24 5.71
C LEU A 87 -28.58 4.61 4.97
N ASP A 88 -29.29 5.61 5.50
CA ASP A 88 -30.40 6.24 4.78
C ASP A 88 -29.91 6.84 3.45
N PRO A 89 -30.68 6.76 2.34
CA PRO A 89 -30.24 7.25 1.04
C PRO A 89 -29.84 8.74 1.02
N GLU A 90 -30.46 9.58 1.85
CA GLU A 90 -30.10 11.01 1.93
C GLU A 90 -28.75 11.20 2.62
N VAL A 91 -28.53 10.49 3.71
CA VAL A 91 -27.25 10.50 4.45
C VAL A 91 -26.14 9.89 3.59
N TYR A 92 -26.43 8.80 2.87
CA TYR A 92 -25.48 8.15 1.99
C TYR A 92 -24.95 9.13 0.93
N ARG A 93 -25.83 9.84 0.22
CA ARG A 93 -25.44 10.78 -0.85
C ARG A 93 -24.60 11.97 -0.37
N GLN A 94 -24.71 12.33 0.90
CA GLN A 94 -23.89 13.38 1.51
C GLN A 94 -22.46 12.89 1.83
N LEU A 95 -22.26 11.59 1.99
CA LEU A 95 -21.00 11.00 2.44
C LEU A 95 -20.29 10.21 1.35
N TRP A 96 -21.03 9.58 0.43
CA TRP A 96 -20.53 8.58 -0.52
C TRP A 96 -21.13 8.80 -1.91
N ASN A 97 -20.29 8.69 -2.93
CA ASN A 97 -20.68 8.79 -4.34
C ASN A 97 -19.56 8.24 -5.23
N GLY A 98 -19.88 7.28 -6.09
CA GLY A 98 -19.00 6.74 -7.11
C GLY A 98 -17.76 5.99 -6.59
N LEU A 99 -16.62 6.15 -7.28
CA LEU A 99 -15.41 5.39 -7.00
C LEU A 99 -14.82 5.75 -5.62
N ARG A 100 -14.52 4.73 -4.82
CA ARG A 100 -13.99 4.89 -3.46
C ARG A 100 -12.48 4.68 -3.44
N VAL A 101 -11.73 5.78 -3.44
CA VAL A 101 -10.26 5.76 -3.47
C VAL A 101 -9.69 5.65 -2.05
N ARG A 102 -8.79 4.71 -1.83
CA ARG A 102 -8.00 4.58 -0.59
C ARG A 102 -6.67 5.30 -0.75
N VAL A 103 -6.16 5.92 0.31
CA VAL A 103 -4.94 6.74 0.25
C VAL A 103 -4.07 6.47 1.48
N GLY A 104 -2.79 6.21 1.25
CA GLY A 104 -1.75 6.16 2.29
C GLY A 104 -0.69 7.22 2.06
N ILE A 105 -0.31 7.94 3.12
CA ILE A 105 0.71 8.99 3.07
C ILE A 105 1.81 8.70 4.10
N HIS A 106 3.05 8.68 3.61
CA HIS A 106 4.24 8.61 4.44
C HIS A 106 5.25 9.69 4.05
N THR A 107 5.98 10.16 5.05
CA THR A 107 7.04 11.16 4.90
C THR A 107 8.33 10.54 5.41
N GLY A 108 9.37 10.56 4.57
CA GLY A 108 10.64 9.95 4.91
C GLY A 108 11.67 10.19 3.82
N LEU A 109 12.91 9.78 4.11
CA LEU A 109 14.01 9.86 3.15
C LEU A 109 13.90 8.72 2.12
N CYS A 110 14.13 9.07 0.86
CA CYS A 110 14.06 8.16 -0.27
C CYS A 110 15.37 8.12 -1.05
N ASP A 111 15.63 6.99 -1.68
CA ASP A 111 16.63 6.90 -2.74
C ASP A 111 15.96 7.38 -4.04
N ILE A 112 16.32 8.59 -4.47
CA ILE A 112 15.73 9.26 -5.63
C ILE A 112 16.60 8.95 -6.85
N ARG A 113 15.99 8.36 -7.88
CA ARG A 113 16.68 8.00 -9.11
C ARG A 113 16.04 8.70 -10.30
N HIS A 114 16.88 9.34 -11.12
CA HIS A 114 16.44 9.91 -12.39
C HIS A 114 16.57 8.86 -13.48
N ASP A 115 15.49 8.62 -14.21
CA ASP A 115 15.46 7.72 -15.36
C ASP A 115 15.78 8.51 -16.64
N GLU A 116 16.90 8.16 -17.30
CA GLU A 116 17.34 8.82 -18.52
C GLU A 116 16.40 8.62 -19.71
N VAL A 117 15.58 7.57 -19.71
CA VAL A 117 14.64 7.25 -20.80
C VAL A 117 13.34 8.01 -20.61
N THR A 118 12.69 7.85 -19.47
CA THR A 118 11.40 8.51 -19.19
C THR A 118 11.56 10.00 -18.84
N LYS A 119 12.79 10.46 -18.54
CA LYS A 119 13.11 11.80 -18.03
C LYS A 119 12.40 12.13 -16.71
N GLY A 120 11.93 11.10 -16.02
CA GLY A 120 11.23 11.20 -14.74
C GLY A 120 12.12 10.83 -13.56
N TYR A 121 11.60 11.06 -12.35
CA TYR A 121 12.21 10.63 -11.10
C TYR A 121 11.38 9.50 -10.49
N ASP A 122 12.05 8.47 -9.98
CA ASP A 122 11.43 7.41 -9.20
C ASP A 122 12.02 7.37 -7.78
N TYR A 123 11.23 6.89 -6.83
CA TYR A 123 11.52 6.98 -5.39
C TYR A 123 11.54 5.58 -4.79
N TYR A 124 12.69 5.17 -4.28
CA TYR A 124 12.90 3.83 -3.74
C TYR A 124 13.22 3.85 -2.24
N GLY A 125 13.13 2.67 -1.65
CA GLY A 125 13.54 2.40 -0.28
C GLY A 125 12.40 2.39 0.73
N ARG A 126 12.76 2.41 2.01
CA ARG A 126 11.81 2.16 3.11
C ARG A 126 10.63 3.12 3.15
N ALA A 127 10.85 4.40 2.82
CA ALA A 127 9.79 5.40 2.86
C ALA A 127 8.71 5.16 1.78
N ALA A 128 9.10 4.78 0.55
CA ALA A 128 8.16 4.43 -0.50
C ALA A 128 7.36 3.17 -0.12
N ASN A 129 8.05 2.13 0.36
CA ASN A 129 7.40 0.90 0.83
C ASN A 129 6.44 1.16 2.00
N MET A 130 6.80 2.06 2.92
CA MET A 130 5.95 2.43 4.06
C MET A 130 4.68 3.14 3.61
N ALA A 131 4.75 4.07 2.66
CA ALA A 131 3.56 4.70 2.11
C ALA A 131 2.64 3.67 1.43
N ALA A 132 3.19 2.74 0.65
CA ALA A 132 2.41 1.69 -0.01
C ALA A 132 1.73 0.76 1.01
N ARG A 133 2.46 0.34 2.05
CA ARG A 133 1.92 -0.47 3.15
C ARG A 133 0.85 0.27 3.97
N THR A 134 0.97 1.59 4.09
CA THR A 134 -0.03 2.42 4.77
C THR A 134 -1.30 2.54 3.92
N GLU A 135 -1.18 2.62 2.60
CA GLU A 135 -2.34 2.63 1.70
C GLU A 135 -3.06 1.27 1.69
N SER A 136 -2.32 0.17 1.70
CA SER A 136 -2.89 -1.16 1.50
C SER A 136 -3.86 -1.58 2.61
N ILE A 137 -3.64 -1.08 3.82
CA ILE A 137 -4.51 -1.30 4.98
C ILE A 137 -5.74 -0.37 5.02
N ALA A 138 -5.78 0.67 4.16
CA ALA A 138 -6.88 1.63 4.13
C ALA A 138 -8.13 1.08 3.41
N ASN A 139 -9.30 1.49 3.89
CA ASN A 139 -10.57 1.25 3.23
C ASN A 139 -10.82 2.26 2.09
N GLY A 140 -11.70 1.91 1.14
CA GLY A 140 -12.10 2.84 0.08
C GLY A 140 -12.72 4.11 0.67
N GLY A 141 -12.25 5.28 0.24
CA GLY A 141 -12.67 6.58 0.77
C GLY A 141 -11.93 7.03 2.04
N GLN A 142 -11.02 6.21 2.56
CA GLN A 142 -10.21 6.47 3.76
C GLN A 142 -8.84 7.02 3.37
N VAL A 143 -8.34 7.97 4.17
CA VAL A 143 -6.99 8.53 4.04
C VAL A 143 -6.23 8.28 5.33
N LEU A 144 -5.11 7.58 5.22
CA LEU A 144 -4.24 7.25 6.35
C LEU A 144 -2.92 7.98 6.25
N LEU A 145 -2.51 8.57 7.38
CA LEU A 145 -1.24 9.25 7.56
C LEU A 145 -0.42 8.44 8.58
N THR A 146 0.84 8.19 8.27
CA THR A 146 1.77 7.73 9.30
C THR A 146 2.08 8.84 10.30
N HIS A 147 2.49 8.48 11.50
CA HIS A 147 3.02 9.42 12.50
C HIS A 147 4.11 10.33 11.95
N ALA A 148 5.00 9.79 11.11
CA ALA A 148 6.04 10.59 10.44
C ALA A 148 5.43 11.74 9.62
N THR A 149 4.39 11.48 8.83
CA THR A 149 3.68 12.51 8.07
C THR A 149 2.96 13.50 8.97
N TYR A 150 2.22 13.02 9.99
CA TYR A 150 1.50 13.89 10.92
C TYR A 150 2.44 14.87 11.65
N TYR A 151 3.61 14.41 12.06
CA TYR A 151 4.62 15.26 12.70
C TYR A 151 5.50 16.06 11.74
N SER A 152 5.50 15.74 10.44
CA SER A 152 6.13 16.58 9.41
C SER A 152 5.32 17.84 9.08
N LEU A 153 4.05 17.89 9.45
CA LEU A 153 3.25 19.10 9.42
C LEU A 153 3.72 20.08 10.51
N SER A 154 3.58 21.38 10.27
CA SER A 154 3.75 22.39 11.30
C SER A 154 2.62 22.34 12.35
N THR A 155 2.85 22.94 13.50
CA THR A 155 1.83 23.07 14.55
C THR A 155 0.59 23.85 14.07
N ALA A 156 0.78 24.84 13.21
CA ALA A 156 -0.33 25.61 12.64
C ALA A 156 -1.17 24.76 11.68
N GLU A 157 -0.53 23.96 10.82
CA GLU A 157 -1.22 23.07 9.89
C GLU A 157 -1.98 21.96 10.62
N ARG A 158 -1.39 21.36 11.66
CA ARG A 158 -2.07 20.34 12.48
C ARG A 158 -3.33 20.86 13.18
N LYS A 159 -3.36 22.13 13.59
CA LYS A 159 -4.54 22.72 14.27
C LYS A 159 -5.78 22.80 13.38
N HIS A 160 -5.59 22.91 12.07
CA HIS A 160 -6.67 22.99 11.09
C HIS A 160 -7.01 21.63 10.48
N LEU A 161 -6.29 20.58 10.89
CA LEU A 161 -6.46 19.25 10.35
C LEU A 161 -7.41 18.44 11.24
N ASP A 162 -8.51 17.97 10.66
CA ASP A 162 -9.42 17.05 11.33
C ASP A 162 -8.89 15.62 11.20
N VAL A 163 -8.41 15.05 12.30
CA VAL A 163 -7.71 13.76 12.31
C VAL A 163 -8.11 12.91 13.50
N THR A 164 -8.33 11.63 13.25
CA THR A 164 -8.58 10.63 14.28
C THR A 164 -7.34 9.75 14.47
N SER A 165 -6.82 9.65 15.68
CA SER A 165 -5.73 8.72 15.99
C SER A 165 -6.26 7.28 15.99
N LEU A 166 -5.68 6.40 15.18
CA LEU A 166 -6.01 4.97 15.15
C LEU A 166 -5.08 4.13 16.03
N GLY A 167 -3.97 4.71 16.49
CA GLY A 167 -3.00 4.05 17.35
C GLY A 167 -1.96 3.23 16.56
N PRO A 168 -1.22 2.35 17.25
CA PRO A 168 -0.17 1.53 16.65
C PRO A 168 -0.78 0.39 15.83
N VAL A 169 -0.39 0.29 14.56
CA VAL A 169 -0.86 -0.73 13.62
C VAL A 169 0.32 -1.55 13.10
N PRO A 170 0.29 -2.89 13.19
CA PRO A 170 1.32 -3.74 12.60
C PRO A 170 1.22 -3.70 11.07
N LEU A 171 2.32 -3.40 10.39
CA LEU A 171 2.42 -3.43 8.94
C LEU A 171 3.37 -4.56 8.54
N GLY A 172 3.02 -5.33 7.51
CA GLY A 172 3.87 -6.43 7.01
C GLY A 172 5.29 -5.96 6.67
N GLY A 173 6.29 -6.73 7.09
CA GLY A 173 7.71 -6.41 6.91
C GLY A 173 8.17 -5.12 7.60
N VAL A 174 7.46 -4.66 8.63
CA VAL A 174 7.90 -3.58 9.53
C VAL A 174 8.03 -4.17 10.93
N SER A 175 9.22 -4.05 11.52
CA SER A 175 9.53 -4.67 12.81
C SER A 175 8.79 -4.05 14.00
N VAL A 176 8.37 -2.79 13.88
CA VAL A 176 7.67 -2.05 14.95
C VAL A 176 6.32 -1.57 14.42
N PRO A 177 5.23 -1.75 15.19
CA PRO A 177 3.94 -1.17 14.85
C PRO A 177 4.04 0.33 14.57
N VAL A 178 3.36 0.77 13.53
CA VAL A 178 3.40 2.17 13.09
C VAL A 178 2.17 2.88 13.63
N GLU A 179 2.37 4.01 14.30
CA GLU A 179 1.28 4.89 14.70
C GLU A 179 0.61 5.49 13.46
N VAL A 180 -0.69 5.25 13.31
CA VAL A 180 -1.49 5.67 12.15
C VAL A 180 -2.59 6.64 12.57
N TYR A 181 -2.82 7.62 11.70
CA TYR A 181 -3.82 8.66 11.85
C TYR A 181 -4.76 8.66 10.64
N GLN A 182 -6.07 8.72 10.86
CA GLN A 182 -7.05 8.90 9.80
C GLN A 182 -7.34 10.38 9.59
N LEU A 183 -7.13 10.87 8.36
CA LEU A 183 -7.60 12.19 7.96
C LEU A 183 -9.11 12.13 7.68
N ASN A 184 -9.90 12.93 8.40
CA ASN A 184 -11.36 12.99 8.26
C ASN A 184 -11.75 13.92 7.09
N ALA A 185 -11.32 13.55 5.88
CA ALA A 185 -11.46 14.40 4.70
C ALA A 185 -12.93 14.70 4.32
N VAL A 186 -13.83 13.76 4.57
CA VAL A 186 -15.29 13.96 4.47
C VAL A 186 -15.87 13.70 5.86
N PRO A 187 -16.24 14.76 6.60
CA PRO A 187 -16.78 14.62 7.95
C PRO A 187 -18.01 13.71 7.98
N GLY A 188 -18.07 12.82 8.96
CA GLY A 188 -19.17 11.87 9.13
C GLY A 188 -18.99 10.52 8.42
N ARG A 189 -17.96 10.34 7.58
CA ARG A 189 -17.62 9.00 7.07
C ARG A 189 -17.16 8.08 8.19
N THR A 190 -17.66 6.85 8.16
CA THR A 190 -17.20 5.75 8.99
C THR A 190 -16.62 4.65 8.10
N PHE A 191 -15.71 3.85 8.65
CA PHE A 191 -15.01 2.80 7.91
C PHE A 191 -15.07 1.49 8.70
N ALA A 192 -14.93 0.38 7.99
CA ALA A 192 -14.69 -0.93 8.60
C ALA A 192 -13.30 -0.97 9.27
N ALA A 193 -12.96 -2.10 9.90
CA ALA A 193 -11.61 -2.35 10.40
C ALA A 193 -10.56 -2.18 9.28
N LEU A 194 -9.32 -1.88 9.69
CA LEU A 194 -8.19 -1.79 8.76
C LEU A 194 -7.95 -3.14 8.09
N ARG A 195 -7.50 -3.11 6.84
CA ARG A 195 -7.34 -4.31 5.98
C ARG A 195 -6.02 -5.02 6.24
N LEU A 196 -5.80 -5.48 7.46
CA LEU A 196 -4.52 -6.04 7.91
C LEU A 196 -4.15 -7.36 7.22
N ASP A 197 -5.14 -8.18 6.83
CA ASP A 197 -4.91 -9.50 6.21
C ASP A 197 -4.18 -9.42 4.86
N ARG A 198 -4.28 -8.27 4.16
CA ARG A 198 -3.57 -8.02 2.90
C ARG A 198 -2.13 -7.58 3.08
N ALA A 199 -1.76 -7.05 4.26
CA ALA A 199 -0.39 -6.63 4.54
C ALA A 199 0.55 -7.82 4.79
N VAL A 200 0.01 -9.00 5.14
CA VAL A 200 0.80 -10.21 5.46
C VAL A 200 1.16 -11.01 4.18
N GLY A 201 0.47 -10.79 3.07
CA GLY A 201 0.69 -11.51 1.80
C GLY A 201 1.76 -10.90 0.89
N THR A 202 2.32 -9.75 1.23
CA THR A 202 3.36 -9.08 0.42
C THR A 202 4.63 -8.92 1.26
N LEU A 203 5.61 -9.79 0.94
CA LEU A 203 7.00 -9.80 1.41
C LEU A 203 7.26 -10.56 2.73
N ASN A 204 7.59 -11.86 2.63
CA ASN A 204 8.51 -12.53 3.56
C ASN A 204 9.77 -12.88 2.72
N GLU A 205 10.82 -12.07 2.72
CA GLU A 205 11.87 -11.85 3.74
C GLU A 205 12.90 -12.98 3.81
N ASP A 206 14.13 -12.64 3.43
CA ASP A 206 15.36 -13.27 3.89
C ASP A 206 15.66 -12.84 5.35
N GLY A 207 15.92 -13.82 6.22
CA GLY A 207 16.90 -13.65 7.30
C GLY A 207 16.42 -13.42 8.75
N SER A 208 16.22 -14.54 9.46
CA SER A 208 16.58 -14.79 10.87
C SER A 208 16.00 -13.88 11.97
N GLY A 209 15.06 -14.45 12.73
CA GLY A 209 14.69 -13.99 14.07
C GLY A 209 13.59 -14.87 14.64
N SER A 210 13.93 -15.75 15.58
CA SER A 210 12.99 -16.56 16.32
C SER A 210 12.07 -15.68 17.16
N ASP A 211 10.76 -15.82 17.02
CA ASP A 211 9.82 -15.93 18.15
C ASP A 211 8.44 -16.35 17.64
N VAL A 212 7.90 -17.40 18.25
CA VAL A 212 6.61 -18.01 17.92
C VAL A 212 5.60 -17.57 19.00
N PRO A 213 4.38 -17.20 18.61
CA PRO A 213 3.23 -17.69 19.34
C PRO A 213 2.26 -18.47 18.45
N SER A 214 1.54 -19.34 19.15
CA SER A 214 0.81 -20.51 18.67
C SER A 214 -0.39 -20.21 17.78
N VAL A 215 -0.67 -21.22 16.96
CA VAL A 215 -1.72 -21.41 15.96
C VAL A 215 -3.12 -21.42 16.58
N ASP A 216 -4.10 -20.81 15.91
CA ASP A 216 -5.36 -21.46 15.49
C ASP A 216 -6.22 -20.49 14.67
N HIS A 217 -6.21 -20.67 13.34
CA HIS A 217 -7.41 -20.85 12.52
C HIS A 217 -7.00 -20.94 11.04
N LEU A 218 -6.98 -22.17 10.51
CA LEU A 218 -6.99 -22.40 9.07
C LEU A 218 -8.39 -22.08 8.54
N SER A 219 -8.48 -21.10 7.66
CA SER A 219 -9.55 -21.01 6.67
C SER A 219 -8.95 -20.62 5.33
N LEU A 220 -8.76 -21.66 4.52
CA LEU A 220 -8.64 -21.66 3.07
C LEU A 220 -9.53 -20.58 2.43
N TYR A 221 -8.99 -19.63 1.66
CA TYR A 221 -9.66 -19.09 0.46
C TYR A 221 -8.66 -18.48 -0.55
N SER A 222 -8.80 -18.98 -1.78
CA SER A 222 -8.58 -18.40 -3.11
C SER A 222 -7.88 -17.04 -3.25
N ASP A 223 -6.69 -17.06 -3.84
CA ASP A 223 -6.40 -16.38 -5.15
C ASP A 223 -5.04 -16.79 -5.77
N GLY A 224 -4.42 -17.90 -5.34
CA GLY A 224 -3.12 -18.39 -5.87
C GLY A 224 -3.19 -19.75 -6.59
N GLY A 225 -4.39 -20.22 -6.93
CA GLY A 225 -4.68 -21.65 -7.15
C GLY A 225 -4.06 -22.29 -8.40
N GLU A 226 -3.99 -21.58 -9.53
CA GLU A 226 -3.77 -22.27 -10.82
C GLU A 226 -2.36 -22.87 -10.99
N SER A 227 -1.31 -22.14 -10.57
CA SER A 227 0.08 -22.62 -10.67
C SER A 227 0.42 -23.61 -9.56
N ALA A 228 -0.14 -23.44 -8.36
CA ALA A 228 0.00 -24.40 -7.28
C ALA A 228 -0.62 -25.76 -7.65
N GLU A 229 -1.84 -25.75 -8.23
CA GLU A 229 -2.52 -26.95 -8.69
C GLU A 229 -1.75 -27.65 -9.83
N LYS A 230 -1.18 -26.90 -10.77
CA LYS A 230 -0.30 -27.47 -11.83
C LYS A 230 0.93 -28.15 -11.25
N VAL A 231 1.60 -27.55 -10.27
CA VAL A 231 2.75 -28.17 -9.60
C VAL A 231 2.34 -29.44 -8.86
N VAL A 232 1.21 -29.41 -8.15
CA VAL A 232 0.68 -30.60 -7.47
C VAL A 232 0.37 -31.71 -8.49
N ALA A 233 -0.26 -31.39 -9.62
CA ALA A 233 -0.57 -32.37 -10.66
C ALA A 233 0.69 -33.03 -11.26
N VAL A 234 1.76 -32.25 -11.47
CA VAL A 234 3.05 -32.76 -11.97
C VAL A 234 3.73 -33.64 -10.92
N LEU A 235 3.80 -33.20 -9.67
CA LEU A 235 4.37 -34.00 -8.57
C LEU A 235 3.62 -35.31 -8.39
N HIS A 236 2.28 -35.25 -8.42
CA HIS A 236 1.43 -36.42 -8.32
C HIS A 236 1.66 -37.39 -9.50
N SER A 237 1.82 -36.89 -10.73
CA SER A 237 2.08 -37.72 -11.90
C SER A 237 3.47 -38.37 -11.87
N LEU A 238 4.51 -37.63 -11.45
CA LEU A 238 5.89 -38.12 -11.39
C LEU A 238 6.08 -39.12 -10.24
N LEU A 239 5.61 -38.75 -9.04
CA LEU A 239 5.76 -39.58 -7.85
C LEU A 239 4.72 -40.70 -7.79
N GLY A 240 3.63 -40.60 -8.56
CA GLY A 240 2.59 -41.62 -8.69
C GLY A 240 3.12 -43.01 -9.10
N THR A 241 4.23 -43.06 -9.84
CA THR A 241 4.88 -44.32 -10.25
C THR A 241 5.84 -44.90 -9.21
N PHE A 242 6.12 -44.17 -8.13
CA PHE A 242 7.06 -44.58 -7.09
C PHE A 242 6.37 -45.31 -5.94
N THR A 243 7.12 -46.18 -5.26
CA THR A 243 6.64 -46.80 -4.02
C THR A 243 6.55 -45.76 -2.91
N LEU A 244 5.69 -46.01 -1.91
CA LEU A 244 5.46 -45.08 -0.79
C LEU A 244 6.75 -44.67 -0.05
N ALA A 245 7.69 -45.62 0.11
CA ALA A 245 9.01 -45.35 0.69
C ALA A 245 9.88 -44.42 -0.17
N GLN A 246 9.76 -44.53 -1.50
CA GLN A 246 10.45 -43.64 -2.44
C GLN A 246 9.79 -42.26 -2.47
N ARG A 247 8.45 -42.18 -2.50
CA ARG A 247 7.69 -40.92 -2.42
C ARG A 247 8.06 -40.15 -1.16
N ARG A 248 8.07 -40.83 -0.01
CA ARG A 248 8.51 -40.27 1.27
C ARG A 248 9.89 -39.65 1.20
N ARG A 249 10.88 -40.41 0.68
CA ARG A 249 12.26 -39.92 0.58
C ARG A 249 12.34 -38.67 -0.29
N GLN A 250 11.71 -38.69 -1.46
CA GLN A 250 11.74 -37.56 -2.39
C GLN A 250 11.02 -36.33 -1.82
N LEU A 251 9.81 -36.51 -1.26
CA LEU A 251 9.04 -35.41 -0.69
C LEU A 251 9.72 -34.80 0.52
N THR A 252 10.38 -35.59 1.37
CA THR A 252 11.18 -35.07 2.49
C THR A 252 12.32 -34.19 1.98
N THR A 253 13.11 -34.70 1.02
CA THR A 253 14.20 -33.94 0.40
C THR A 253 13.71 -32.65 -0.27
N PHE A 254 12.57 -32.70 -0.97
CA PHE A 254 12.00 -31.52 -1.61
C PHE A 254 11.51 -30.51 -0.58
N CYS A 255 10.82 -30.96 0.47
CA CYS A 255 10.34 -30.09 1.55
C CYS A 255 11.50 -29.43 2.29
N GLU A 256 12.57 -30.16 2.62
CA GLU A 256 13.79 -29.60 3.23
C GLU A 256 14.43 -28.56 2.33
N ARG A 257 14.63 -28.89 1.04
CA ARG A 257 15.28 -27.98 0.09
C ARG A 257 14.49 -26.70 -0.16
N TRP A 258 13.17 -26.78 -0.12
CA TRP A 258 12.26 -25.65 -0.31
C TRP A 258 11.81 -25.01 1.01
N HIS A 259 12.36 -25.45 2.14
CA HIS A 259 12.02 -24.97 3.48
C HIS A 259 10.51 -25.02 3.77
N VAL A 260 9.84 -26.07 3.30
CA VAL A 260 8.42 -26.34 3.54
C VAL A 260 8.29 -27.29 4.71
N ALA A 261 7.55 -26.88 5.75
CA ALA A 261 7.27 -27.75 6.88
C ALA A 261 6.37 -28.93 6.45
N LEU A 262 6.84 -30.14 6.74
CA LEU A 262 6.03 -31.34 6.57
C LEU A 262 4.76 -31.26 7.45
N PRO A 263 3.67 -31.94 7.04
CA PRO A 263 2.45 -31.99 7.85
C PRO A 263 2.76 -32.48 9.29
N PRO A 264 2.17 -31.87 10.34
CA PRO A 264 2.50 -32.23 11.71
C PRO A 264 2.16 -33.70 11.99
N THR A 265 3.18 -34.49 12.34
CA THR A 265 3.01 -35.92 12.64
C THR A 265 2.58 -36.09 14.08
N ARG A 266 1.27 -36.23 14.32
CA ARG A 266 0.80 -36.61 15.66
C ARG A 266 0.69 -38.11 15.89
N GLU A 267 0.55 -38.95 14.86
CA GLU A 267 0.68 -40.43 14.92
C GLU A 267 0.32 -41.07 13.56
N VAL A 268 0.67 -40.45 12.43
CA VAL A 268 0.18 -40.87 11.10
C VAL A 268 1.31 -41.52 10.29
N GLU A 269 1.09 -42.76 9.86
CA GLU A 269 1.94 -43.46 8.90
C GLU A 269 1.99 -42.67 7.59
N TRP A 270 3.13 -42.67 6.90
CA TRP A 270 3.23 -42.07 5.57
C TRP A 270 2.31 -42.84 4.61
N ASP A 271 1.10 -42.33 4.38
CA ASP A 271 0.12 -42.86 3.44
C ASP A 271 -0.03 -41.94 2.22
N ASP A 272 -0.92 -42.30 1.31
CA ASP A 272 -1.13 -41.54 0.07
C ASP A 272 -1.71 -40.13 0.34
N ASP A 273 -2.54 -39.99 1.38
CA ASP A 273 -3.14 -38.72 1.77
C ASP A 273 -2.11 -37.76 2.39
N TYR A 274 -1.21 -38.27 3.22
CA TYR A 274 -0.09 -37.52 3.77
C TYR A 274 0.88 -37.08 2.66
N CYS A 275 1.15 -37.95 1.68
CA CYS A 275 1.95 -37.60 0.51
C CYS A 275 1.28 -36.49 -0.31
N LEU A 276 -0.03 -36.56 -0.50
CA LEU A 276 -0.80 -35.55 -1.23
C LEU A 276 -0.79 -34.20 -0.50
N GLU A 277 -0.93 -34.18 0.82
CA GLU A 277 -0.87 -32.96 1.61
C GLU A 277 0.54 -32.33 1.60
N ALA A 278 1.60 -33.15 1.69
CA ALA A 278 2.97 -32.67 1.50
C ALA A 278 3.19 -32.08 0.10
N MET A 279 2.63 -32.72 -0.94
CA MET A 279 2.67 -32.21 -2.32
C MET A 279 1.90 -30.89 -2.46
N ARG A 280 0.75 -30.72 -1.78
CA ARG A 280 -0.02 -29.47 -1.77
C ARG A 280 0.75 -28.32 -1.13
N ARG A 281 1.41 -28.58 0.01
CA ARG A 281 2.26 -27.58 0.67
C ARG A 281 3.46 -27.19 -0.17
N LEU A 282 4.10 -28.18 -0.80
CA LEU A 282 5.20 -27.94 -1.74
C LEU A 282 4.70 -27.18 -2.97
N GLY A 283 3.54 -27.56 -3.51
CA GLY A 283 2.90 -26.93 -4.67
C GLY A 283 2.49 -25.50 -4.40
N ALA A 284 1.98 -25.18 -3.21
CA ALA A 284 1.70 -23.81 -2.81
C ALA A 284 2.98 -22.96 -2.78
N LYS A 285 4.08 -23.50 -2.21
CA LYS A 285 5.36 -22.78 -2.14
C LYS A 285 6.01 -22.60 -3.51
N VAL A 286 6.11 -23.68 -4.28
CA VAL A 286 6.74 -23.71 -5.61
C VAL A 286 5.88 -22.96 -6.62
N GLY A 287 4.56 -23.17 -6.61
CA GLY A 287 3.62 -22.46 -7.48
C GLY A 287 3.67 -20.95 -7.24
N HIS A 288 3.80 -20.52 -5.98
CA HIS A 288 4.04 -19.12 -5.67
C HIS A 288 5.36 -18.61 -6.24
N THR A 289 6.47 -19.35 -6.08
CA THR A 289 7.76 -18.94 -6.69
C THR A 289 7.76 -18.98 -8.21
N LEU A 290 7.03 -19.89 -8.85
CA LEU A 290 6.92 -19.95 -10.30
C LEU A 290 6.12 -18.76 -10.83
N ASN A 291 5.08 -18.34 -10.12
CA ASN A 291 4.39 -17.09 -10.44
C ASN A 291 5.35 -15.91 -10.29
N LEU A 292 6.11 -15.82 -9.19
CA LEU A 292 7.11 -14.77 -9.00
C LEU A 292 8.17 -14.75 -10.12
N VAL A 293 8.73 -15.89 -10.51
CA VAL A 293 9.74 -15.99 -11.58
C VAL A 293 9.13 -15.73 -12.97
N ALA A 294 7.90 -16.15 -13.21
CA ALA A 294 7.17 -15.81 -14.43
C ALA A 294 6.88 -14.30 -14.51
N HIS A 295 6.61 -13.66 -13.39
CA HIS A 295 6.53 -12.21 -13.27
C HIS A 295 7.90 -11.56 -13.53
N GLU A 296 9.00 -12.04 -12.93
CA GLU A 296 10.37 -11.52 -13.18
C GLU A 296 10.84 -11.69 -14.64
N GLN A 297 10.49 -12.79 -15.31
CA GLN A 297 10.83 -13.03 -16.73
C GLN A 297 9.95 -12.23 -17.69
N ALA A 298 8.67 -12.01 -17.34
CA ALA A 298 7.83 -11.06 -18.04
C ALA A 298 8.35 -9.62 -17.86
N GLU A 299 8.87 -9.28 -16.68
CA GLU A 299 9.45 -7.96 -16.35
C GLU A 299 10.78 -7.66 -17.05
N THR A 300 11.60 -8.67 -17.34
CA THR A 300 12.82 -8.50 -18.13
C THR A 300 12.57 -8.34 -19.63
N THR A 301 11.34 -8.57 -20.09
CA THR A 301 10.91 -8.29 -21.48
C THR A 301 9.86 -7.17 -21.56
N VAL A 302 9.16 -6.86 -20.46
CA VAL A 302 8.17 -5.80 -20.30
C VAL A 302 8.11 -5.41 -18.81
N GLY A 303 8.91 -4.42 -18.39
CA GLY A 303 9.09 -4.06 -16.98
C GLY A 303 7.84 -3.55 -16.25
N SER A 304 7.47 -4.22 -15.15
CA SER A 304 7.38 -3.73 -13.76
C SER A 304 6.54 -4.68 -12.90
N ALA A 305 6.76 -4.76 -11.58
CA ALA A 305 5.66 -4.74 -10.62
C ALA A 305 6.07 -4.32 -9.19
N SER A 306 5.47 -3.21 -8.75
CA SER A 306 5.06 -2.97 -7.35
C SER A 306 3.81 -2.10 -7.42
N ASP A 307 2.68 -2.68 -7.03
CA ASP A 307 1.33 -2.13 -7.13
C ASP A 307 0.94 -1.37 -5.85
N ALA A 308 0.71 -0.05 -5.94
CA ALA A 308 -0.21 0.72 -5.07
C ALA A 308 -0.11 2.25 -5.31
N PRO A 309 -1.20 3.02 -5.14
CA PRO A 309 -1.12 4.47 -5.07
C PRO A 309 -0.38 4.90 -3.81
N THR A 310 0.74 5.59 -3.96
CA THR A 310 1.67 5.85 -2.87
C THR A 310 2.06 7.32 -2.89
N ILE A 311 1.66 8.10 -1.90
CA ILE A 311 2.14 9.50 -1.78
C ILE A 311 3.43 9.53 -0.95
N VAL A 312 4.56 9.85 -1.59
CA VAL A 312 5.90 9.91 -0.98
C VAL A 312 6.33 11.36 -0.84
N VAL A 313 6.53 11.82 0.39
CA VAL A 313 7.03 13.19 0.63
C VAL A 313 8.53 13.14 0.90
N SER A 314 9.33 13.74 0.01
CA SER A 314 10.78 13.90 0.17
C SER A 314 11.11 15.38 0.46
N ASN A 315 11.92 15.64 1.48
CA ASN A 315 12.34 16.99 1.85
C ASN A 315 13.74 17.26 1.28
N PRO A 316 13.94 18.23 0.38
CA PRO A 316 15.28 18.65 -0.01
C PRO A 316 15.82 19.60 1.07
N THR A 317 16.73 19.13 1.92
CA THR A 317 17.59 20.06 2.67
C THR A 317 18.54 20.71 1.67
N ALA A 318 18.36 22.01 1.47
CA ALA A 318 19.21 22.85 0.64
C ALA A 318 20.64 22.90 1.21
N ASP A 319 21.60 22.46 0.41
CA ASP A 319 22.96 22.99 0.46
C ASP A 319 22.92 24.38 -0.18
N THR A 320 22.95 25.41 0.65
CA THR A 320 23.30 26.78 0.23
C THR A 320 24.42 27.27 1.14
N PRO A 321 25.55 27.73 0.59
CA PRO A 321 26.64 28.27 1.40
C PRO A 321 26.21 29.60 2.03
N GLU A 322 26.55 29.77 3.31
CA GLU A 322 26.27 30.96 4.13
C GLU A 322 26.81 32.27 3.50
N PRO A 323 26.14 33.42 3.66
CA PRO A 323 26.72 34.70 3.28
C PRO A 323 27.66 35.20 4.38
N GLU A 324 28.87 35.61 3.96
CA GLU A 324 29.88 36.23 4.80
C GLU A 324 29.33 37.46 5.55
N LEU A 325 29.49 37.48 6.87
CA LEU A 325 29.31 38.67 7.70
C LEU A 325 30.39 39.71 7.34
N GLN A 326 30.01 40.76 6.61
CA GLN A 326 30.80 41.99 6.56
C GLN A 326 30.50 42.85 7.79
N LEU A 327 31.49 42.97 8.67
CA LEU A 327 31.54 43.96 9.73
C LEU A 327 31.64 45.36 9.12
N ASN A 328 30.55 46.12 9.14
CA ASN A 328 30.60 47.57 8.99
C ASN A 328 31.08 48.17 10.32
N THR A 329 32.29 48.71 10.31
CA THR A 329 32.74 49.67 11.32
C THR A 329 32.45 51.07 10.78
N ASP A 330 31.61 51.76 11.52
CA ASP A 330 31.20 53.14 11.28
C ASP A 330 32.33 54.05 11.79
N SER A 331 32.95 54.84 10.90
CA SER A 331 33.79 55.97 11.28
C SER A 331 33.43 57.17 10.41
N SER A 332 32.72 58.08 11.07
CA SER A 332 32.50 59.49 10.76
C SER A 332 33.67 60.18 10.06
N GLU A 333 33.37 60.95 9.01
CA GLU A 333 33.95 62.28 8.78
C GLU A 333 33.09 63.05 7.76
N GLU A 334 32.49 64.14 8.23
CA GLU A 334 31.87 65.23 7.46
C GLU A 334 32.97 66.11 6.86
N GLU A 335 32.88 66.45 5.56
CA GLU A 335 33.19 67.79 5.00
C GLU A 335 32.37 67.93 3.69
N GLY A 336 31.48 68.93 3.57
CA GLY A 336 31.71 70.14 2.76
C GLY A 336 31.79 69.84 1.27
N GLU A 337 30.96 70.34 0.34
CA GLU A 337 30.70 71.75 0.06
C GLU A 337 29.73 71.86 -1.15
N ALA A 338 29.06 73.01 -1.26
CA ALA A 338 27.93 73.32 -2.14
C ALA A 338 28.26 73.47 -3.65
N CYS A 339 27.26 73.28 -4.53
CA CYS A 339 26.66 74.37 -5.34
C CYS A 339 25.65 73.86 -6.39
N CYS A 340 24.50 74.53 -6.40
CA CYS A 340 23.39 74.53 -7.37
C CYS A 340 23.76 75.21 -8.72
N PRO A 341 22.86 75.31 -9.74
CA PRO A 341 21.42 75.03 -9.73
C PRO A 341 20.90 73.96 -10.71
#